data_AF-A0A9P6IT82-F1
#
_entry.id   AF-A0A9P6IT82-F1
#
_cell.length_a   1.000
_cell.length_b   1.000
_cell.length_c   1.000
_cell.angle_alpha   90.00
_cell.angle_beta   90.00
_cell.angle_gamma   90.00
#
_symmetry.space_group_name_H-M   'P 1'
#
loop_
_entity.id
_entity.type
_entity.pdbx_description
1 polymer ?
#
loop_
_entity_poly.entity_id
_entity_poly.type
_entity_poly.pdbx_seq_one_letter_code
_entity_poly.pdbx_strand_id
1 'polypeptide(L)' 'MSSIRKPKKLCILGSDGREYQFLVRGGEDLRLDQRIQQLFALMNGIMRKDPRGYQCQHIYGDPHVQLP' A
#
# COMPACT_ATOMS: atom_id res chain seq x y z
N MET A 1 13.13 -2.01 17.14
CA MET A 1 12.52 -3.23 16.57
C MET A 1 13.13 -3.50 15.20
N SER A 2 13.98 -4.52 15.08
CA SER A 2 14.53 -4.93 13.77
C SER A 2 13.62 -5.98 13.16
N SER A 3 13.14 -5.76 11.94
CA SER A 3 12.42 -6.80 11.20
C SER A 3 13.35 -7.98 10.92
N ILE A 4 12.89 -9.20 11.22
CA ILE A 4 13.62 -10.46 11.03
C ILE A 4 14.12 -10.59 9.59
N ARG A 5 13.31 -10.11 8.64
CA ARG A 5 13.55 -10.25 7.20
C ARG A 5 14.41 -9.14 6.59
N LYS A 6 14.77 -8.11 7.37
CA LYS A 6 15.63 -6.97 6.94
C LYS A 6 15.28 -6.47 5.51
N PRO A 7 14.04 -6.00 5.29
CA PRO A 7 13.58 -5.61 3.96
C PRO A 7 14.45 -4.49 3.39
N LYS A 8 14.62 -4.48 2.07
CA LYS A 8 15.48 -3.51 1.38
C LYS A 8 14.62 -2.35 0.87
N LYS A 9 15.04 -1.13 1.18
CA LYS A 9 14.43 0.07 0.63
C LYS A 9 15.10 0.39 -0.71
N LEU A 10 14.30 0.49 -1.77
CA LEU A 10 14.71 0.89 -3.10
C LEU A 10 14.07 2.23 -3.43
N CYS A 11 14.82 3.15 -4.02
CA CYS A 11 14.28 4.39 -4.59
C CYS A 11 14.45 4.32 -6.10
N ILE A 12 13.36 4.51 -6.84
CA ILE A 12 13.35 4.54 -8.31
C ILE A 12 12.96 5.94 -8.73
N LEU A 13 13.78 6.57 -9.59
CA LEU A 13 13.43 7.83 -10.22
C LEU A 13 12.54 7.54 -11.43
N GLY A 14 11.31 8.03 -11.41
CA GLY A 14 10.39 7.93 -12.54
C GLY A 14 10.77 8.89 -13.67
N SER A 15 10.26 8.62 -14.87
CA SER A 15 10.44 9.49 -16.04
C SER A 15 9.79 10.88 -15.86
N ASP A 16 8.94 11.04 -14.85
CA ASP A 16 8.32 12.29 -14.42
C ASP A 16 9.20 13.08 -13.42
N GLY A 17 10.41 12.59 -13.12
CA GLY A 17 11.34 13.20 -12.18
C GLY A 17 10.97 12.98 -10.71
N ARG A 18 9.95 12.16 -10.41
CA ARG A 18 9.55 11.85 -9.04
C ARG A 18 10.27 10.61 -8.52
N GLU A 19 10.62 10.63 -7.24
CA GLU A 19 11.20 9.48 -6.57
C GLU A 19 10.10 8.59 -5.98
N TYR A 20 10.09 7.33 -6.40
CA TYR A 20 9.19 6.30 -5.92
C TYR A 20 9.94 5.35 -4.98
N GLN A 21 9.47 5.27 -3.75
CA GLN A 21 10.09 4.42 -2.72
C GLN A 21 9.39 3.06 -2.70
N PHE A 22 10.17 2.01 -2.85
CA PHE A 22 9.71 0.63 -2.79
C PHE A 22 10.37 -0.11 -1.64
N LEU A 23 9.62 -1.00 -1.01
CA LEU A 23 10.12 -1.92 0.00
C LEU A 23 10.15 -3.32 -0.58
N VAL A 24 11.34 -3.82 -0.88
CA VAL A 24 11.53 -5.16 -1.43
C VAL A 24 11.61 -6.16 -0.28
N ARG A 25 10.67 -7.10 -0.26
CA ARG A 25 10.67 -8.28 0.62
C ARG A 25 10.90 -9.51 -0.24
N GLY A 26 12.02 -10.20 -0.02
CA GLY A 26 12.37 -11.41 -0.77
C GLY A 26 11.95 -12.68 -0.04
N GLY A 27 11.52 -13.70 -0.79
CA GLY A 27 11.23 -15.04 -0.25
C GLY A 27 9.92 -15.15 0.52
N GLU A 28 8.95 -14.28 0.22
CA GLU A 28 7.58 -14.35 0.73
C GLU A 28 6.62 -14.27 -0.46
N ASP A 29 5.51 -15.01 -0.41
CA ASP A 29 4.42 -14.86 -1.37
C ASP A 29 3.58 -13.64 -0.96
N LEU A 30 3.81 -12.51 -1.63
CA LEU A 30 3.14 -11.24 -1.37
C LEU A 30 1.74 -11.14 -2.02
N ARG A 31 1.26 -12.21 -2.68
CA ARG A 31 -0.06 -12.23 -3.34
C ARG A 31 -1.21 -12.01 -2.36
N LEU A 32 -1.09 -12.49 -1.13
CA LEU A 32 -2.11 -12.28 -0.11
C LEU A 32 -2.18 -10.80 0.28
N ASP A 33 -1.03 -10.20 0.57
CA ASP A 33 -0.92 -8.78 0.90
C ASP A 33 -1.44 -7.90 -0.24
N GLN A 34 -1.11 -8.24 -1.49
CA GLN A 34 -1.62 -7.57 -2.68
C GLN A 34 -3.16 -7.59 -2.73
N ARG A 35 -3.78 -8.76 -2.53
CA ARG A 35 -5.25 -8.90 -2.54
C ARG A 35 -5.90 -8.12 -1.38
N ILE A 36 -5.26 -8.09 -0.22
CA ILE A 36 -5.74 -7.32 0.94
C ILE A 36 -5.68 -5.81 0.63
N GLN A 37 -4.60 -5.32 0.03
CA GLN A 37 -4.49 -3.92 -0.40
C GLN A 37 -5.56 -3.56 -1.44
N GLN A 38 -5.85 -4.45 -2.38
CA GLN A 38 -6.96 -4.26 -3.34
C GLN A 38 -8.32 -4.19 -2.64
N LEU A 39 -8.57 -5.04 -1.65
CA LEU A 39 -9.80 -4.99 -0.86
C LEU A 39 -9.94 -3.65 -0.12
N PHE A 40 -8.88 -3.15 0.50
CA PHE A 40 -8.90 -1.84 1.16
C PHE A 40 -9.15 -0.69 0.17
N ALA A 41 -8.57 -0.75 -1.02
CA ALA A 41 -8.87 0.24 -2.08
C ALA A 41 -10.35 0.24 -2.46
N LEU A 42 -10.97 -0.93 -2.59
CA LEU A 42 -12.40 -1.06 -2.86
C LEU A 42 -13.26 -0.53 -1.70
N MET A 43 -12.92 -0.90 -0.47
CA MET A 43 -13.61 -0.40 0.73
C MET A 43 -13.54 1.12 0.83
N ASN A 44 -12.37 1.70 0.63
CA ASN A 44 -12.18 3.15 0.61
C ASN A 44 -13.00 3.80 -0.52
N GLY A 45 -13.09 3.16 -1.69
CA GLY A 45 -13.92 3.60 -2.80
C GLY A 45 -15.42 3.60 -2.49
N ILE A 46 -15.91 2.60 -1.75
CA ILE A 46 -17.31 2.53 -1.30
C ILE A 46 -17.57 3.58 -0.21
N MET A 47 -16.67 3.69 0.77
CA MET A 47 -16.83 4.60 1.91
C MET A 47 -16.80 6.08 1.49
N ARG A 48 -16.05 6.43 0.43
CA ARG A 48 -16.05 7.78 -0.17
C ARG A 48 -17.38 8.15 -0.84
N LYS A 49 -18.21 7.18 -1.21
CA LYS A 49 -19.52 7.44 -1.83
C LYS A 49 -20.61 7.72 -0.79
N ASP A 50 -20.41 7.34 0.46
CA ASP A 50 -21.34 7.65 1.55
C ASP A 50 -20.99 9.02 2.15
N PRO A 51 -21.90 10.01 2.12
CA PRO A 51 -21.65 11.32 2.70
C PRO A 51 -21.48 11.34 4.23
N ARG A 52 -21.75 10.24 4.94
CA ARG A 52 -21.43 10.07 6.37
C ARG A 52 -20.06 9.41 6.60
N GLY A 53 -19.46 8.85 5.54
CA GLY A 53 -18.20 8.11 5.58
C GLY A 53 -16.94 8.97 5.72
N TYR A 54 -17.05 10.30 5.55
CA TYR A 54 -15.90 11.23 5.64
C TYR A 54 -15.22 11.22 7.01
N GLN A 55 -15.97 10.95 8.09
CA GLN A 55 -15.41 10.91 9.44
C GLN A 55 -14.52 9.67 9.67
N CYS A 56 -14.69 8.61 8.86
CA CYS A 56 -13.93 7.37 8.93
C CYS A 56 -12.74 7.30 7.95
N GLN A 57 -12.57 8.29 7.07
CA GLN A 57 -11.48 8.30 6.09
C GLN A 57 -10.08 8.37 6.71
N HIS A 58 -9.96 8.97 7.90
CA HIS A 58 -8.70 8.98 8.65
C HIS A 58 -8.33 7.63 9.29
N ILE A 59 -9.24 6.64 9.28
CA ILE A 59 -9.00 5.34 9.92
C ILE A 59 -8.31 4.37 8.96
N TYR A 60 -8.58 4.48 7.66
CA TYR A 60 -8.01 3.62 6.63
C TYR A 60 -7.05 4.45 5.77
N GLY A 61 -5.76 4.44 6.13
CA GLY A 61 -4.70 5.11 5.36
C GLY A 61 -4.68 4.67 3.89
N ASP A 62 -4.05 5.47 3.03
CA ASP A 62 -3.98 5.20 1.59
C ASP A 62 -3.38 3.81 1.30
N PRO A 63 -4.05 2.97 0.50
CA PRO A 63 -3.56 1.63 0.17
C PRO A 63 -2.28 1.77 -0.66
N HIS A 64 -1.20 1.14 -0.19
CA HIS A 64 0.05 1.09 -0.92
C HIS A 64 0.01 -0.02 -1.98
N VAL A 65 0.62 0.24 -3.14
CA VAL A 65 0.71 -0.75 -4.21
C VAL A 65 1.73 -1.83 -3.84
N GLN A 66 1.25 -3.06 -3.70
CA GLN A 66 2.10 -4.23 -3.48
C GLN A 66 2.26 -5.00 -4.79
N LEU A 67 3.50 -5.24 -5.19
CA LEU A 67 3.87 -6.10 -6.33
C LEU A 67 4.31 -7.47 -5.80
N PRO A 68 3.89 -8.59 -6.43
CA PRO A 68 4.32 -9.93 -6.05
C PRO A 68 5.78 -10.21 -6.37
#